data_AF-A0A3B9M6J4-F1
#
_entry.id   AF-A0A3B9M6J4-F1
#
_cell.length_a   1.000
_cell.length_b   1.000
_cell.length_c   1.000
_cell.angle_alpha   90.00
_cell.angle_beta   90.00
_cell.angle_gamma   90.00
#
_symmetry.space_group_name_H-M   'P 1'
#
loop_
_entity.id
_entity.type
_entity.pdbx_description
1 polymer ?
#
loop_
_entity_poly.entity_id
_entity_poly.type
_entity_poly.pdbx_seq_one_letter_code
_entity_poly.pdbx_strand_id
1 'polypeptide(L)'
;MLTDAEPPLWAQGGWSHAKGTPWPVPWAFGTENTTVAYLFATQLVAGTSPRVDGSQNKVLWEAKDSPSGGNVLVEGHPLGESQPVVTIPGGPSITDVPTAGCWTFRLSWNSNGPRSSTINLEVLPAGSRP
;
A
#
# COMPACT_ATOMS: atom_id res chain seq x y z
N MET A 1 9.33 0.70 -4.97
CA MET A 1 10.35 0.77 -3.90
C MET A 1 9.81 1.70 -2.83
N LEU A 2 9.99 1.35 -1.55
CA LEU A 2 9.60 2.23 -0.45
C LEU A 2 10.58 3.40 -0.35
N THR A 3 10.06 4.55 0.08
CA THR A 3 10.83 5.77 0.31
C THR A 3 10.24 6.53 1.50
N ASP A 4 11.07 7.35 2.13
CA ASP A 4 10.72 8.34 3.14
C ASP A 4 10.87 9.77 2.60
N ALA A 5 11.02 9.95 1.29
CA ALA A 5 10.98 11.26 0.67
C ALA A 5 9.60 11.93 0.86
N GLU A 6 9.53 13.24 0.69
CA GLU A 6 8.24 13.94 0.69
C GLU A 6 7.33 13.40 -0.44
N PRO A 7 6.08 12.96 -0.14
CA PRO A 7 5.14 12.48 -1.14
C PRO A 7 4.68 13.59 -2.10
N PRO A 8 4.08 13.24 -3.25
CA PRO A 8 3.57 14.26 -4.16
C PRO A 8 2.48 15.08 -3.48
N LEU A 9 2.39 16.38 -3.80
CA LEU A 9 1.44 17.32 -3.18
C LEU A 9 0.00 16.81 -3.13
N TRP A 10 -0.45 16.06 -4.15
CA TRP A 10 -1.81 15.52 -4.21
C TRP A 10 -2.08 14.43 -3.16
N ALA A 11 -1.05 13.74 -2.67
CA ALA A 11 -1.13 12.67 -1.68
C ALA A 11 -0.81 13.17 -0.25
N GLN A 12 -0.60 14.47 -0.06
CA GLN A 12 -0.29 15.06 1.25
C GLN A 12 -1.54 15.48 2.03
N GLY A 13 -2.74 15.35 1.46
CA GLY A 13 -3.99 15.70 2.14
C GLY A 13 -4.21 14.88 3.42
N GLY A 14 -4.74 15.51 4.47
CA GLY A 14 -5.03 14.84 5.75
C GLY A 14 -3.85 14.67 6.71
N TRP A 15 -2.63 14.97 6.28
CA TRP A 15 -1.44 14.96 7.15
C TRP A 15 -1.25 16.30 7.88
N SER A 16 -0.83 16.26 9.15
CA SER A 16 -0.62 17.43 10.01
C SER A 16 0.83 17.64 10.47
N HIS A 17 1.80 16.92 9.88
CA HIS A 17 3.20 16.99 10.27
C HIS A 17 4.00 18.00 9.42
N ALA A 18 5.21 18.34 9.89
CA ALA A 18 6.13 19.21 9.17
C ALA A 18 6.56 18.55 7.85
N LYS A 19 6.28 19.21 6.73
CA LYS A 19 6.68 18.75 5.40
C LYS A 19 8.20 18.68 5.30
N GLY A 20 8.71 17.64 4.67
CA GLY A 20 10.14 17.45 4.45
C GLY A 20 10.53 15.99 4.41
N THR A 21 11.84 15.74 4.57
CA THR A 21 12.43 14.40 4.61
C THR A 21 13.18 14.22 5.93
N PRO A 22 12.97 13.10 6.66
CA PRO A 22 12.10 11.98 6.30
C PRO A 22 10.61 12.28 6.52
N TRP A 23 9.76 11.77 5.62
CA TRP A 23 8.31 11.68 5.82
C TRP A 23 8.03 10.62 6.89
N PRO A 24 7.09 10.85 7.82
CA PRO A 24 6.93 10.01 9.00
C PRO A 24 6.43 8.59 8.70
N VAL A 25 5.91 8.32 7.50
CA VAL A 25 5.40 7.01 7.10
C VAL A 25 6.01 6.61 5.76
N PRO A 26 6.77 5.50 5.68
CA PRO A 26 7.32 5.00 4.42
C PRO A 26 6.20 4.76 3.41
N TRP A 27 6.48 5.04 2.15
CA TRP A 27 5.46 4.91 1.10
C TRP A 27 6.05 4.48 -0.23
N ALA A 28 5.20 3.97 -1.12
CA ALA A 28 5.58 3.57 -2.47
C ALA A 28 4.63 4.17 -3.50
N PHE A 29 5.20 4.58 -4.64
CA PHE A 29 4.43 4.94 -5.83
C PHE A 29 4.00 3.70 -6.61
N GLY A 30 2.81 3.82 -7.21
CA GLY A 30 2.42 2.96 -8.32
C GLY A 30 2.84 3.50 -9.68
N THR A 31 2.58 2.70 -10.70
CA THR A 31 2.81 3.05 -12.11
C THR A 31 2.24 4.43 -12.46
N GLU A 32 2.98 5.17 -13.29
CA GLU A 32 2.62 6.53 -13.74
C GLU A 32 2.43 7.56 -12.61
N ASN A 33 2.87 7.26 -11.39
CA ASN A 33 2.73 8.12 -10.21
C ASN A 33 1.27 8.51 -9.91
N THR A 34 0.34 7.61 -10.22
CA THR A 34 -1.11 7.83 -10.08
C THR A 34 -1.69 7.27 -8.78
N THR A 35 -0.92 6.47 -8.05
CA THR A 35 -1.33 5.86 -6.78
C THR A 35 -0.19 5.86 -5.77
N VAL A 36 -0.54 5.89 -4.49
CA VAL A 36 0.40 5.81 -3.37
C VAL A 36 -0.06 4.74 -2.39
N ALA A 37 0.89 4.00 -1.82
CA ALA A 37 0.69 3.14 -0.68
C ALA A 37 1.52 3.65 0.50
N TYR A 38 0.89 4.18 1.54
CA TYR A 38 1.56 4.54 2.80
C TYR A 38 1.55 3.35 3.75
N LEU A 39 2.74 2.87 4.13
CA LEU A 39 2.91 1.71 5.00
C LEU A 39 3.09 2.15 6.45
N PHE A 40 1.97 2.32 7.15
CA PHE A 40 1.98 2.56 8.61
C PHE A 40 2.64 1.43 9.38
N ALA A 41 2.66 0.25 8.79
CA ALA A 41 3.28 -0.93 9.34
C ALA A 41 4.81 -1.00 9.14
N THR A 42 5.40 0.03 8.51
CA THR A 42 6.80 0.21 8.04
C THR A 42 7.31 -0.82 7.04
N GLN A 43 6.93 -2.07 7.21
CA GLN A 43 7.17 -3.23 6.34
C GLN A 43 5.92 -4.12 6.37
N LEU A 44 5.69 -4.99 5.39
CA LEU A 44 4.63 -6.00 5.47
C LEU A 44 5.21 -7.31 6.00
N VAL A 45 4.38 -8.09 6.71
CA VAL A 45 4.76 -9.40 7.26
C VAL A 45 3.70 -10.41 6.86
N ALA A 46 4.13 -11.56 6.35
CA ALA A 46 3.25 -12.62 5.90
C ALA A 46 2.39 -13.16 7.06
N GLY A 47 1.15 -13.54 6.73
CA GLY A 47 0.14 -13.99 7.68
C GLY A 47 -0.92 -12.94 7.94
N THR A 48 -1.77 -13.22 8.93
CA THR A 48 -2.88 -12.36 9.33
C THR A 48 -2.48 -11.39 10.43
N SER A 49 -3.07 -10.21 10.44
CA SER A 49 -3.01 -9.26 11.53
C SER A 49 -3.98 -9.66 12.68
N PRO A 50 -3.68 -9.34 13.95
CA PRO A 50 -2.45 -8.70 14.42
C PRO A 50 -1.23 -9.60 14.29
N ARG A 51 -0.09 -8.96 14.02
CA ARG A 51 1.22 -9.61 14.00
C ARG A 51 1.61 -10.06 15.41
N VAL A 52 2.67 -10.85 15.49
CA VAL A 52 3.22 -11.36 16.77
C VAL A 52 3.60 -10.23 17.75
N ASP A 53 4.00 -9.06 17.24
CA ASP A 53 4.33 -7.88 18.05
C ASP A 53 3.11 -6.99 18.38
N GLY A 54 1.91 -7.38 17.97
CA GLY A 54 0.67 -6.62 18.15
C GLY A 54 0.42 -5.54 17.10
N SER A 55 1.35 -5.29 16.18
CA SER A 55 1.15 -4.35 15.08
C SER A 55 0.26 -4.94 13.97
N GLN A 56 -0.23 -4.09 13.06
CA GLN A 56 -1.10 -4.48 11.95
C GLN A 56 -0.33 -4.31 10.63
N ASN A 57 -0.62 -5.12 9.61
CA ASN A 57 -0.24 -4.86 8.21
C ASN A 57 -1.02 -3.66 7.62
N LYS A 58 -1.02 -2.52 8.30
CA LYS A 58 -1.83 -1.35 7.92
C LYS A 58 -1.18 -0.59 6.77
N VAL A 59 -1.94 -0.40 5.71
CA VAL A 59 -1.59 0.40 4.54
C VAL A 59 -2.72 1.40 4.25
N LEU A 60 -2.37 2.61 3.81
CA LEU A 60 -3.31 3.53 3.17
C LEU A 60 -3.05 3.54 1.67
N TRP A 61 -4.02 3.04 0.92
CA TRP A 61 -4.03 2.99 -0.53
C TRP A 61 -4.79 4.17 -1.10
N GLU A 62 -4.11 5.02 -1.85
CA GLU A 62 -4.69 6.22 -2.45
C GLU A 62 -4.51 6.20 -3.97
N ALA A 63 -5.49 6.77 -4.66
CA ALA A 63 -5.37 7.12 -6.06
C ALA A 63 -5.49 8.63 -6.22
N LYS A 64 -4.74 9.21 -7.15
CA LYS A 64 -4.71 10.66 -7.39
C LYS A 64 -6.08 11.26 -7.64
N ASP A 65 -6.90 10.55 -8.42
CA ASP A 65 -8.26 10.97 -8.75
C ASP A 65 -9.31 10.42 -7.76
N SER A 66 -8.89 9.69 -6.73
CA SER A 66 -9.72 9.21 -5.62
C SER A 66 -8.91 9.18 -4.31
N PRO A 67 -8.63 10.36 -3.72
CA PRO A 67 -7.66 10.47 -2.63
C PRO A 67 -8.10 9.75 -1.35
N SER A 68 -9.40 9.60 -1.10
CA SER A 68 -9.87 8.82 0.06
C SER A 68 -9.70 7.31 -0.12
N GLY A 69 -9.45 6.84 -1.35
CA GLY A 69 -9.35 5.43 -1.71
C GLY A 69 -10.66 4.64 -1.58
N GLY A 70 -11.79 5.29 -1.26
CA GLY A 70 -13.05 4.60 -0.92
C GLY A 70 -13.69 3.81 -2.06
N ASN A 71 -13.35 4.10 -3.32
CA ASN A 71 -13.77 3.34 -4.50
C ASN A 71 -12.62 2.59 -5.18
N VAL A 72 -11.47 2.49 -4.51
CA VAL A 72 -10.31 1.74 -4.99
C VAL A 72 -10.48 0.29 -4.53
N LEU A 73 -10.28 -0.65 -5.45
CA LEU A 73 -10.13 -2.07 -5.16
C LEU A 73 -8.65 -2.44 -5.33
N VAL A 74 -8.10 -3.15 -4.35
CA VAL A 74 -6.72 -3.64 -4.40
C VAL A 74 -6.72 -5.15 -4.53
N GLU A 75 -6.07 -5.65 -5.56
CA GLU A 75 -5.88 -7.07 -5.84
C GLU A 75 -4.40 -7.42 -5.67
N GLY A 76 -4.08 -8.41 -4.85
CA GLY A 76 -2.71 -8.79 -4.54
C GLY A 76 -2.34 -10.20 -5.00
N HIS A 77 -1.15 -10.35 -5.56
CA HIS A 77 -0.55 -11.66 -5.89
C HIS A 77 0.97 -11.65 -5.71
N PRO A 78 1.61 -12.81 -5.51
CA PRO A 78 3.06 -12.92 -5.55
C PRO A 78 3.62 -12.40 -6.89
N LEU A 79 4.80 -11.79 -6.86
CA LEU A 79 5.45 -11.26 -8.06
C LEU A 79 5.67 -12.37 -9.08
N GLY A 80 5.24 -12.15 -10.33
CA GLY A 80 5.32 -13.12 -11.42
C GLY A 80 4.07 -13.98 -11.60
N GLU A 81 3.17 -14.01 -10.62
CA GLU A 81 1.84 -14.61 -10.76
C GLU A 81 0.88 -13.67 -11.50
N SER A 82 -0.23 -14.21 -12.01
CA SER A 82 -1.25 -13.43 -12.74
C SER A 82 -2.62 -13.42 -12.08
N GLN A 83 -2.88 -14.33 -11.14
CA GLN A 83 -4.16 -14.44 -10.47
C GLN A 83 -4.08 -13.82 -9.07
N PRO A 84 -5.00 -12.91 -8.72
CA PRO A 84 -5.06 -12.38 -7.38
C PRO A 84 -5.42 -13.49 -6.39
N VAL A 85 -4.71 -13.53 -5.27
CA VAL A 85 -5.00 -14.44 -4.16
C VAL A 85 -5.54 -13.71 -2.94
N VAL A 86 -5.49 -12.37 -2.95
CA VAL A 86 -6.15 -11.51 -1.96
C VAL A 86 -6.85 -10.35 -2.64
N THR A 87 -7.96 -9.92 -2.04
CA THR A 87 -8.71 -8.72 -2.42
C THR A 87 -8.87 -7.87 -1.17
N ILE A 88 -8.46 -6.60 -1.27
CA ILE A 88 -8.32 -5.68 -0.14
C ILE A 88 -9.06 -4.39 -0.52
N PRO A 89 -9.85 -3.80 0.40
CA PRO A 89 -10.44 -2.50 0.15
C PRO A 89 -9.35 -1.42 0.05
N GLY A 90 -9.57 -0.43 -0.80
CA GLY A 90 -8.75 0.78 -0.84
C GLY A 90 -8.89 1.64 0.41
N GLY A 91 -8.26 2.82 0.38
CA GLY A 91 -8.17 3.67 1.57
C GLY A 91 -7.35 3.00 2.67
N PRO A 92 -7.59 3.31 3.95
CA PRO A 92 -6.84 2.73 5.05
C PRO A 92 -7.33 1.30 5.35
N SER A 93 -6.55 0.29 4.96
CA SER A 93 -6.93 -1.13 5.10
C SER A 93 -5.80 -2.01 5.65
N ILE A 94 -6.17 -3.19 6.15
CA ILE A 94 -5.22 -4.23 6.56
C ILE A 94 -4.86 -5.02 5.28
N THR A 95 -3.58 -5.10 4.98
CA THR A 95 -3.00 -5.77 3.81
C THR A 95 -2.31 -7.06 4.27
N ASP A 96 -3.11 -8.04 4.67
CA ASP A 96 -2.60 -9.36 5.02
C ASP A 96 -2.42 -10.19 3.75
N VAL A 97 -1.26 -10.82 3.62
CA VAL A 97 -0.97 -11.75 2.52
C VAL A 97 -0.34 -13.03 3.06
N PRO A 98 -0.60 -14.20 2.45
CA PRO A 98 -0.29 -15.49 3.05
C PRO A 98 1.21 -15.84 3.09
N THR A 99 2.01 -15.29 2.17
CA THR A 99 3.42 -15.72 2.00
C THR A 99 4.37 -14.54 1.93
N ALA A 100 5.61 -14.78 2.32
CA ALA A 100 6.70 -13.81 2.17
C ALA A 100 7.14 -13.70 0.70
N GLY A 101 7.91 -12.66 0.39
CA GLY A 101 8.49 -12.39 -0.92
C GLY A 101 8.03 -11.05 -1.49
N CYS A 102 8.35 -10.82 -2.76
CA CYS A 102 7.84 -9.67 -3.49
C CYS A 102 6.39 -9.91 -3.90
N TRP A 103 5.54 -8.92 -3.68
CA TRP A 103 4.13 -8.93 -4.05
C TRP A 103 3.81 -7.79 -4.99
N THR A 104 2.92 -8.07 -5.92
CA THR A 104 2.32 -7.10 -6.84
C THR A 104 0.90 -6.81 -6.39
N PHE A 105 0.61 -5.54 -6.16
CA PHE A 105 -0.71 -5.03 -5.81
C PHE A 105 -1.23 -4.18 -6.96
N ARG A 106 -2.31 -4.64 -7.58
CA ARG A 106 -3.03 -3.93 -8.62
C ARG A 106 -4.18 -3.15 -8.00
N LEU A 107 -4.11 -1.83 -8.10
CA LEU A 107 -5.19 -0.93 -7.73
C LEU A 107 -6.07 -0.72 -8.96
N SER A 108 -7.38 -0.70 -8.76
CA SER A 108 -8.36 -0.34 -9.78
C SER A 108 -9.44 0.56 -9.19
N TRP A 109 -9.86 1.58 -9.94
CA TRP A 109 -10.89 2.52 -9.52
C TRP A 109 -11.56 3.16 -10.73
N ASN A 110 -12.68 3.83 -10.51
CA ASN A 110 -13.36 4.64 -11.52
C ASN A 110 -13.34 6.11 -11.11
N SER A 111 -12.89 6.99 -11.99
CA SER A 111 -13.03 8.45 -11.82
C SER A 111 -13.80 9.04 -12.99
N ASN A 112 -13.17 9.09 -14.17
CA ASN A 112 -13.75 9.46 -15.46
C ASN A 112 -13.62 8.31 -16.47
N GLY A 113 -13.79 7.08 -15.98
CA GLY A 113 -13.53 5.84 -16.70
C GLY A 113 -12.67 4.87 -15.85
N PRO A 114 -12.51 3.62 -16.32
CA PRO A 114 -11.68 2.63 -15.63
C PRO A 114 -10.22 3.06 -15.56
N ARG A 115 -9.65 2.99 -14.37
CA ARG A 115 -8.24 3.26 -14.10
C ARG A 115 -7.62 2.07 -13.38
N SER A 116 -6.31 1.88 -13.57
CA SER A 116 -5.54 0.90 -12.82
C SER A 116 -4.10 1.37 -12.65
N SER A 117 -3.46 0.90 -11.59
CA SER A 117 -2.05 1.13 -11.31
C SER A 117 -1.49 -0.06 -10.53
N THR A 118 -0.19 -0.28 -10.63
CA THR A 118 0.48 -1.38 -9.94
C THR A 118 1.54 -0.87 -8.98
N ILE A 119 1.56 -1.41 -7.76
CA ILE A 119 2.56 -1.16 -6.72
C ILE A 119 3.20 -2.50 -6.35
N ASN A 120 4.53 -2.57 -6.34
CA ASN A 120 5.26 -3.74 -5.83
C ASN A 120 5.80 -3.45 -4.42
N LEU A 121 5.52 -4.35 -3.47
CA LEU A 121 5.97 -4.26 -2.09
C LEU A 121 6.65 -5.58 -1.67
N GLU A 122 7.61 -5.48 -0.76
CA GLU A 122 8.21 -6.63 -0.10
C GLU A 122 7.37 -7.04 1.12
N VAL A 123 7.26 -8.35 1.32
CA VAL A 123 6.59 -8.97 2.46
C VAL A 123 7.56 -9.90 3.15
N LEU A 124 7.82 -9.65 4.43
CA LEU A 124 8.75 -10.42 5.23
C LEU A 124 8.15 -11.75 5.72
N PRO A 125 8.98 -12.73 6.10
CA PRO A 125 8.55 -13.97 6.75
C PRO A 125 7.67 -13.72 7.97
N ALA A 126 6.68 -14.60 8.18
CA ALA A 126 5.81 -14.55 9.36
C ALA A 126 6.64 -14.54 10.66
N GLY A 127 6.24 -13.69 11.61
CA GLY A 127 6.95 -13.51 12.89
C GLY A 127 8.14 -12.55 12.85
N SER A 128 8.47 -11.99 11.68
CA SER A 128 9.44 -10.89 11.56
C SER A 128 9.00 -9.69 12.41
N ARG A 129 9.98 -9.03 13.03
CA ARG A 129 9.79 -7.82 13.84
C ARG A 129 10.39 -6.61 13.10
N PRO A 130 9.87 -5.39 13.31
CA PRO A 130 10.50 -4.14 12.90
C PRO A 130 11.97 -4.04 13.29
#